data_AF-A0A7C6J1X7-F1
#
_entry.id   AF-A0A7C6J1X7-F1
#
_cell.length_a   1.000
_cell.length_b   1.000
_cell.length_c   1.000
_cell.angle_alpha   90.00
_cell.angle_beta   90.00
_cell.angle_gamma   90.00
#
_symmetry.space_group_name_H-M   'P 1'
#
loop_
_entity.id
_entity.type
_entity.pdbx_description
1 polymer ?
#
loop_
_entity_poly.entity_id
_entity_poly.type
_entity_poly.pdbx_seq_one_letter_code
_entity_poly.pdbx_strand_id
1 'polypeptide(L)'
;MIKIKNLCIMLIVSFVLLSLSSCDLYHVEIDENYDGLSIGFTYEDEHKIFDITCAVRSNQTEFDIDNVTLDCYYGWYTHTPIHYYQDSNFEPVCVALYFVYGYSNMLDEFHDYKNIDKMHFLKEISIEEFSTEAYNVKNSQKEGKTFEQHSALTIPKEIFVGSFGIISFVVVNIARNPQTNLFFVRGLGFRTIQYDFIDEETVRLYK
;
A
#
# COMPACT_ATOMS: atom_id res chain seq x y z
N MET A 1 -24.72 -30.39 49.82
CA MET A 1 -23.45 -31.02 49.38
C MET A 1 -23.47 -31.18 47.87
N ILE A 2 -22.97 -30.20 47.14
CA ILE A 2 -22.68 -30.38 45.70
C ILE A 2 -21.55 -31.40 45.64
N LYS A 3 -21.83 -32.58 45.07
CA LYS A 3 -20.83 -33.65 44.94
C LYS A 3 -19.64 -33.09 44.16
N ILE A 4 -18.43 -33.23 44.68
CA ILE A 4 -17.15 -32.78 44.07
C ILE A 4 -17.09 -33.10 42.56
N LYS A 5 -17.69 -34.22 42.15
CA LYS A 5 -17.84 -34.64 40.76
C LYS A 5 -18.55 -33.62 39.86
N ASN A 6 -19.59 -32.94 40.33
CA ASN A 6 -20.33 -31.93 39.55
C ASN A 6 -19.55 -30.61 39.43
N LEU A 7 -18.72 -30.28 40.43
CA LEU A 7 -17.85 -29.10 40.39
C LEU A 7 -16.71 -29.29 39.39
N CYS A 8 -16.13 -30.49 39.32
CA CYS A 8 -15.10 -30.83 38.33
C CYS A 8 -15.65 -30.80 36.90
N ILE A 9 -16.88 -31.28 36.68
CA ILE A 9 -17.50 -31.26 35.34
C ILE A 9 -17.79 -29.82 34.88
N MET A 10 -18.30 -28.94 35.76
CA MET A 10 -18.46 -27.52 35.41
C MET A 10 -17.15 -26.82 35.06
N LEU A 11 -16.07 -27.11 35.80
CA LEU A 11 -14.75 -26.51 35.53
C LEU A 11 -14.19 -26.97 34.18
N ILE A 12 -14.36 -28.25 33.84
CA ILE A 12 -13.93 -28.78 32.53
C ILE A 12 -14.76 -28.18 31.39
N VAL A 13 -16.08 -28.06 31.55
CA VAL A 13 -16.96 -27.41 30.54
C VAL A 13 -16.61 -25.92 30.38
N SER A 14 -16.27 -25.23 31.47
CA SER A 14 -15.85 -23.81 31.42
C SER A 14 -14.49 -23.64 30.75
N PHE A 15 -13.52 -24.55 31.00
CA PHE A 15 -12.23 -24.55 30.31
C PHE A 15 -12.35 -24.89 28.83
N VAL A 16 -13.24 -25.82 28.46
CA VAL A 16 -13.50 -26.16 27.06
C VAL A 16 -14.19 -25.00 26.33
N LEU A 17 -15.13 -24.31 26.97
CA LEU A 17 -15.79 -23.12 26.41
C LEU A 17 -14.82 -21.93 26.27
N LEU A 18 -13.88 -21.77 27.20
CA LEU A 18 -12.81 -20.75 27.13
C LEU A 18 -11.74 -21.12 26.08
N SER A 19 -11.41 -22.40 25.91
CA SER A 19 -10.48 -22.85 24.85
C SER A 19 -11.11 -22.85 23.45
N LEU A 20 -12.44 -22.90 23.36
CA LEU A 20 -13.18 -22.71 22.10
C LEU A 20 -13.38 -21.23 21.75
N SER A 21 -13.17 -20.30 22.70
CA SER A 21 -13.09 -18.87 22.42
C SER A 21 -11.66 -18.38 22.11
N SER A 22 -10.67 -19.28 22.15
CA SER A 22 -9.33 -19.06 21.60
C SER A 22 -9.13 -19.70 20.22
N CYS A 23 -10.21 -20.06 19.53
CA CYS A 23 -10.14 -20.40 18.10
C CYS A 23 -9.81 -19.13 17.32
N ASP A 24 -8.52 -19.02 16.98
CA ASP A 24 -7.95 -18.19 15.94
C ASP A 24 -8.26 -16.69 16.06
N LEU A 25 -7.22 -15.89 16.41
CA LEU A 25 -7.15 -14.53 15.87
C LEU A 25 -7.03 -14.67 14.35
N TYR A 26 -8.16 -14.89 13.68
CA TYR A 26 -8.24 -14.86 12.23
C TYR A 26 -7.79 -13.47 11.78
N HIS A 27 -6.67 -13.43 11.06
CA HIS A 27 -6.36 -12.25 10.26
C HIS A 27 -7.55 -12.02 9.33
N VAL A 28 -8.09 -10.80 9.31
CA VAL A 28 -9.19 -10.47 8.40
C VAL A 28 -8.61 -10.40 7.00
N GLU A 29 -9.03 -11.32 6.13
CA GLU A 29 -8.70 -11.29 4.70
C GLU A 29 -9.56 -10.23 4.00
N ILE A 30 -9.13 -8.97 4.10
CA ILE A 30 -9.89 -7.83 3.59
C ILE A 30 -9.88 -7.81 2.07
N ASP A 31 -8.71 -8.01 1.48
CA ASP A 31 -8.52 -7.90 0.03
C ASP A 31 -9.26 -9.01 -0.72
N GLU A 32 -9.31 -10.23 -0.18
CA GLU A 32 -9.96 -11.38 -0.83
C GLU A 32 -11.49 -11.33 -0.76
N ASN A 33 -12.04 -10.66 0.26
CA ASN A 33 -13.48 -10.57 0.50
C ASN A 33 -14.11 -9.29 -0.07
N TYR A 34 -13.34 -8.46 -0.78
CA TYR A 34 -13.83 -7.21 -1.35
C TYR A 34 -14.51 -7.44 -2.71
N ASP A 35 -15.72 -6.90 -2.88
CA ASP A 35 -16.44 -6.95 -4.16
C ASP A 35 -15.89 -5.86 -5.10
N GLY A 36 -14.85 -6.22 -5.86
CA GLY A 36 -14.09 -5.32 -6.73
C GLY A 36 -12.58 -5.60 -6.68
N LEU A 37 -11.77 -4.58 -6.96
CA LEU A 37 -10.33 -4.62 -6.76
C LEU A 37 -9.98 -4.10 -5.36
N SER A 38 -9.25 -4.88 -4.56
CA SER A 38 -8.63 -4.42 -3.31
C SER A 38 -7.25 -5.03 -3.15
N ILE A 39 -6.23 -4.18 -3.00
CA ILE A 39 -4.84 -4.63 -2.82
C ILE A 39 -4.17 -3.76 -1.77
N GLY A 40 -3.65 -4.39 -0.71
CA GLY A 40 -2.79 -3.75 0.28
C GLY A 40 -3.49 -3.36 1.58
N PHE A 41 -4.76 -3.75 1.79
CA PHE A 41 -5.51 -3.46 3.01
C PHE A 41 -5.40 -4.56 4.05
N THR A 42 -5.05 -5.79 3.68
CA THR A 42 -4.84 -6.86 4.66
C THR A 42 -3.67 -6.51 5.61
N TYR A 43 -3.77 -6.98 6.85
CA TYR A 43 -2.70 -6.89 7.83
C TYR A 43 -1.37 -7.41 7.27
N GLU A 44 -0.29 -6.67 7.49
CA GLU A 44 1.07 -7.13 7.22
C GLU A 44 1.85 -7.11 8.54
N ASP A 45 2.70 -8.11 8.76
CA ASP A 45 3.61 -8.09 9.90
C ASP A 45 4.48 -6.82 9.87
N GLU A 46 4.80 -6.26 11.05
CA GLU A 46 5.61 -5.03 11.18
C GLU A 46 6.99 -5.16 10.51
N HIS A 47 7.54 -6.38 10.42
CA HIS A 47 8.81 -6.64 9.73
C HIS A 47 8.68 -6.71 8.20
N LYS A 48 7.45 -6.71 7.68
CA LYS A 48 7.14 -6.83 6.24
C LYS A 48 6.56 -5.55 5.64
N ILE A 49 6.11 -4.62 6.48
CA ILE A 49 5.60 -3.34 6.05
C ILE A 49 6.73 -2.32 5.98
N PHE A 50 6.78 -1.57 4.89
CA PHE A 50 7.70 -0.45 4.73
C PHE A 50 7.22 0.74 5.56
N ASP A 51 8.14 1.65 5.93
CA ASP A 51 7.78 2.88 6.64
C ASP A 51 6.77 3.72 5.87
N ILE A 52 6.84 3.71 4.54
CA ILE A 52 5.82 4.26 3.63
C ILE A 52 5.04 3.09 3.04
N THR A 53 3.72 3.17 3.07
CA THR A 53 2.86 2.10 2.56
C THR A 53 1.73 2.69 1.73
N CYS A 54 1.14 1.84 0.90
CA CYS A 54 0.04 2.21 0.03
C CYS A 54 -0.91 1.04 -0.23
N ALA A 55 -2.08 1.36 -0.73
CA ALA A 55 -3.11 0.42 -1.13
C ALA A 55 -3.92 1.00 -2.30
N VAL A 56 -4.61 0.13 -3.04
CA VAL A 56 -5.48 0.55 -4.15
C VAL A 56 -6.81 -0.18 -4.08
N ARG A 57 -7.89 0.54 -4.41
CA ARG A 57 -9.24 -0.02 -4.48
C ARG A 57 -10.03 0.49 -5.68
N SER A 58 -10.99 -0.33 -6.09
CA SER A 58 -12.09 0.07 -6.96
C SER A 58 -13.25 -0.88 -6.76
N ASN A 59 -14.49 -0.39 -6.87
CA ASN A 59 -15.70 -1.18 -6.79
C ASN A 59 -15.96 -2.06 -8.03
N GLN A 60 -15.07 -2.01 -9.02
CA GLN A 60 -15.11 -2.83 -10.23
C GLN A 60 -13.71 -3.38 -10.55
N THR A 61 -13.68 -4.42 -11.37
CA THR A 61 -12.44 -5.03 -11.86
C THR A 61 -12.25 -4.86 -13.37
N GLU A 62 -13.28 -4.46 -14.10
CA GLU A 62 -13.26 -4.25 -15.55
C GLU A 62 -13.48 -2.77 -15.86
N PHE A 63 -12.69 -2.23 -16.78
CA PHE A 63 -12.61 -0.81 -17.07
C PHE A 63 -12.52 -0.56 -18.56
N ASP A 64 -13.13 0.53 -19.02
CA ASP A 64 -12.76 1.18 -20.27
C ASP A 64 -11.30 1.67 -20.14
N ILE A 65 -10.45 1.30 -21.12
CA ILE A 65 -9.02 1.60 -21.12
C ILE A 65 -8.73 3.10 -21.12
N ASP A 66 -9.63 3.93 -21.67
CA ASP A 66 -9.51 5.39 -21.64
C ASP A 66 -9.89 5.98 -20.26
N ASN A 67 -10.46 5.19 -19.35
CA ASN A 67 -10.90 5.63 -18.03
C ASN A 67 -10.72 4.56 -16.93
N VAL A 68 -9.46 4.27 -16.60
CA VAL A 68 -9.11 3.37 -15.50
C VAL A 68 -8.80 4.19 -14.24
N THR A 69 -9.83 4.53 -13.45
CA THR A 69 -9.67 5.31 -12.22
C THR A 69 -9.74 4.43 -10.97
N LEU A 70 -8.74 4.55 -10.10
CA LEU A 70 -8.62 3.82 -8.83
C LEU A 70 -8.57 4.77 -7.64
N ASP A 71 -9.10 4.33 -6.50
CA ASP A 71 -8.85 4.97 -5.22
C ASP A 71 -7.48 4.51 -4.70
N CYS A 72 -6.51 5.42 -4.71
CA CYS A 72 -5.15 5.16 -4.27
C CYS A 72 -4.93 5.72 -2.86
N TYR A 73 -4.64 4.83 -1.91
CA TYR A 73 -4.44 5.13 -0.50
C TYR A 73 -2.96 5.06 -0.17
N TYR A 74 -2.49 5.95 0.70
CA TYR A 74 -1.07 6.08 0.97
C TYR A 74 -0.80 6.81 2.28
N GLY A 75 0.34 6.50 2.91
CA GLY A 75 0.74 7.11 4.16
C GLY A 75 2.01 6.49 4.74
N TRP A 76 2.33 6.86 5.97
CA TRP A 76 3.46 6.31 6.74
C TRP A 76 2.97 5.50 7.93
N TYR A 77 3.70 4.46 8.33
CA TYR A 77 3.33 3.58 9.44
C TYR A 77 4.26 3.75 10.65
N THR A 78 5.51 3.33 10.52
CA THR A 78 6.49 3.25 11.60
C THR A 78 7.25 4.56 11.83
N HIS A 79 7.72 5.18 10.75
CA HIS A 79 8.48 6.43 10.80
C HIS A 79 7.93 7.44 9.81
N THR A 80 7.81 8.70 10.25
CA THR A 80 7.48 9.81 9.35
C THR A 80 8.62 10.03 8.35
N PRO A 81 8.33 10.47 7.10
CA PRO A 81 9.39 10.65 6.10
C PRO A 81 10.48 11.64 6.52
N ILE A 82 10.16 12.62 7.36
CA ILE A 82 11.16 13.57 7.88
C ILE A 82 12.24 12.88 8.74
N HIS A 83 11.96 11.71 9.32
CA HIS A 83 12.91 10.98 10.15
C HIS A 83 14.19 10.59 9.40
N TYR A 84 14.09 10.31 8.09
CA TYR A 84 15.24 9.94 7.25
C TYR A 84 16.30 11.05 7.12
N TYR A 85 15.98 12.28 7.50
CA TYR A 85 16.81 13.45 7.26
C TYR A 85 17.44 14.04 8.53
N GLN A 86 17.07 13.55 9.72
CA GLN A 86 17.46 14.17 10.99
C GLN A 86 18.98 14.21 11.23
N ASP A 87 19.76 13.35 10.56
CA ASP A 87 21.23 13.33 10.59
C ASP A 87 21.87 13.07 9.21
N SER A 88 21.17 13.42 8.14
CA SER A 88 21.59 13.11 6.77
C SER A 88 22.24 14.30 6.07
N ASN A 89 23.25 14.07 5.22
CA ASN A 89 23.81 15.09 4.32
C ASN A 89 22.94 15.39 3.09
N PHE A 90 21.70 14.88 3.07
CA PHE A 90 20.79 14.96 1.94
C PHE A 90 19.60 15.85 2.27
N GLU A 91 19.11 16.57 1.27
CA GLU A 91 18.00 17.49 1.43
C GLU A 91 16.67 16.74 1.19
N PRO A 92 15.68 16.85 2.11
CA PRO A 92 14.32 16.41 1.83
C PRO A 92 13.71 17.22 0.69
N VAL A 93 13.05 16.56 -0.26
CA VAL A 93 12.39 17.23 -1.39
C VAL A 93 10.88 17.11 -1.26
N CYS A 94 10.33 15.91 -1.41
CA CYS A 94 8.90 15.65 -1.37
C CYS A 94 8.61 14.16 -1.23
N VAL A 95 7.35 13.82 -0.94
CA VAL A 95 6.79 12.50 -1.28
C VAL A 95 6.16 12.58 -2.66
N ALA A 96 6.51 11.67 -3.56
CA ALA A 96 6.00 11.63 -4.93
C ALA A 96 5.31 10.29 -5.24
N LEU A 97 4.25 10.37 -6.05
CA LEU A 97 3.40 9.23 -6.42
C LEU A 97 3.56 8.92 -7.91
N TYR A 98 3.61 7.62 -8.24
CA TYR A 98 3.79 7.14 -9.61
C TYR A 98 2.92 5.93 -9.90
N PHE A 99 2.55 5.76 -11.17
CA PHE A 99 2.33 4.44 -11.75
C PHE A 99 3.59 3.98 -12.48
N VAL A 100 4.01 2.74 -12.25
CA VAL A 100 5.25 2.18 -12.82
C VAL A 100 4.91 0.95 -13.63
N TYR A 101 5.48 0.81 -14.82
CA TYR A 101 5.16 -0.28 -15.74
C TYR A 101 6.43 -0.85 -16.38
N GLY A 102 6.55 -2.18 -16.45
CA GLY A 102 7.80 -2.81 -16.88
C GLY A 102 8.97 -2.59 -15.91
N TYR A 103 10.20 -2.70 -16.40
CA TYR A 103 11.41 -2.52 -15.58
C TYR A 103 11.77 -1.03 -15.48
N SER A 104 11.87 -0.50 -14.27
CA SER A 104 12.34 0.87 -14.00
C SER A 104 13.56 0.86 -13.09
N ASN A 105 14.44 1.83 -13.29
CA ASN A 105 15.63 2.04 -12.47
C ASN A 105 15.35 2.97 -11.28
N MET A 106 14.19 2.87 -10.64
CA MET A 106 13.72 3.79 -9.57
C MET A 106 14.71 4.00 -8.41
N LEU A 107 15.65 3.07 -8.19
CA LEU A 107 16.64 3.16 -7.12
C LEU A 107 17.94 3.86 -7.53
N ASP A 108 18.09 4.25 -8.80
CA ASP A 108 19.23 5.01 -9.29
C ASP A 108 19.15 6.49 -8.87
N GLU A 109 20.18 7.27 -9.20
CA GLU A 109 20.15 8.73 -9.10
C GLU A 109 19.59 9.36 -10.39
N PHE A 110 18.82 10.44 -10.26
CA PHE A 110 18.11 11.10 -11.37
C PHE A 110 18.35 12.60 -11.41
N HIS A 111 18.30 13.18 -12.62
CA HIS A 111 18.31 14.64 -12.79
C HIS A 111 16.93 15.27 -12.61
N ASP A 112 15.87 14.53 -12.89
CA ASP A 112 14.48 14.99 -12.79
C ASP A 112 13.62 13.83 -12.29
N TYR A 113 13.20 13.89 -11.03
CA TYR A 113 12.39 12.83 -10.43
C TYR A 113 10.99 12.73 -11.06
N LYS A 114 10.50 13.79 -11.71
CA LYS A 114 9.18 13.78 -12.37
C LYS A 114 9.20 13.11 -13.74
N ASN A 115 10.38 12.87 -14.29
CA ASN A 115 10.57 12.31 -15.63
C ASN A 115 11.58 11.15 -15.60
N ILE A 116 11.17 10.05 -14.98
CA ILE A 116 11.94 8.81 -14.92
C ILE A 116 11.32 7.83 -15.92
N ASP A 117 12.16 7.16 -16.72
CA ASP A 117 11.66 6.16 -17.68
C ASP A 117 10.80 5.11 -16.98
N LYS A 118 9.69 4.74 -17.62
CA LYS A 118 8.71 3.79 -17.10
C LYS A 118 8.02 4.16 -15.78
N MET A 119 8.15 5.41 -15.33
CA MET A 119 7.44 5.95 -14.17
C MET A 119 6.57 7.13 -14.60
N HIS A 120 5.26 6.93 -14.56
CA HIS A 120 4.30 8.00 -14.81
C HIS A 120 4.06 8.80 -13.52
N PHE A 121 4.57 10.02 -13.46
CA PHE A 121 4.40 10.92 -12.32
C PHE A 121 2.94 11.37 -12.17
N LEU A 122 2.41 11.28 -10.95
CA LEU A 122 1.01 11.61 -10.64
C LEU A 122 0.90 12.90 -9.84
N LYS A 123 1.62 12.96 -8.72
CA LYS A 123 1.48 14.01 -7.72
C LYS A 123 2.72 14.09 -6.84
N GLU A 124 2.99 15.28 -6.34
CA GLU A 124 3.92 15.51 -5.23
C GLU A 124 3.19 16.08 -4.02
N ILE A 125 3.71 15.74 -2.84
CA ILE A 125 3.23 16.16 -1.53
C ILE A 125 4.45 16.65 -0.75
N SER A 126 4.34 17.80 -0.10
CA SER A 126 5.44 18.32 0.71
C SER A 126 5.78 17.35 1.86
N ILE A 127 7.06 17.30 2.25
CA ILE A 127 7.49 16.44 3.36
C ILE A 127 6.80 16.83 4.65
N GLU A 128 6.60 18.13 4.87
CA GLU A 128 5.93 18.68 6.05
C GLU A 128 4.48 18.21 6.12
N GLU A 129 3.75 18.28 5.02
CA GLU A 129 2.36 17.82 4.95
C GLU A 129 2.26 16.31 5.16
N PHE A 130 3.08 15.52 4.45
CA PHE A 130 3.04 14.07 4.54
C PHE A 130 3.50 13.56 5.92
N SER A 131 4.34 14.32 6.64
CA SER A 131 4.80 13.94 7.99
C SER A 131 3.77 14.22 9.09
N THR A 132 2.58 14.70 8.75
CA THR A 132 1.48 14.88 9.72
C THR A 132 0.77 13.57 10.03
N GLU A 133 0.08 13.52 11.18
CA GLU A 133 -0.80 12.41 11.59
C GLU A 133 -1.93 12.14 10.59
N ALA A 134 -2.27 13.10 9.72
CA ALA A 134 -3.25 12.90 8.68
C ALA A 134 -2.84 11.77 7.72
N TYR A 135 -1.54 11.52 7.55
CA TYR A 135 -1.00 10.44 6.72
C TYR A 135 -0.54 9.23 7.52
N ASN A 136 -0.81 9.17 8.83
CA ASN A 136 -0.51 7.98 9.63
C ASN A 136 -1.41 6.82 9.20
N VAL A 137 -0.80 5.67 8.94
CA VAL A 137 -1.47 4.41 8.65
C VAL A 137 -1.56 3.61 9.94
N LYS A 138 -2.73 3.05 10.21
CA LYS A 138 -2.90 2.08 11.29
C LYS A 138 -2.80 0.69 10.70
N ASN A 139 -2.17 -0.24 11.40
CA ASN A 139 -2.06 -1.63 10.98
C ASN A 139 -2.37 -2.54 12.17
N SER A 140 -3.48 -3.29 12.09
CA SER A 140 -3.90 -4.20 13.15
C SER A 140 -4.40 -5.52 12.57
N GLN A 141 -4.26 -6.61 13.34
CA GLN A 141 -4.72 -7.92 12.87
C GLN A 141 -6.25 -7.98 12.67
N LYS A 142 -7.00 -7.14 13.39
CA LYS A 142 -8.47 -7.11 13.37
C LYS A 142 -9.04 -6.27 12.23
N GLU A 143 -8.39 -5.16 11.89
CA GLU A 143 -8.91 -4.19 10.90
C GLU A 143 -8.05 -4.08 9.65
N GLY A 144 -6.91 -4.79 9.61
CA GLY A 144 -5.91 -4.64 8.57
C GLY A 144 -5.25 -3.27 8.61
N LYS A 145 -4.91 -2.76 7.43
CA LYS A 145 -4.37 -1.42 7.23
C LYS A 145 -5.50 -0.42 7.00
N THR A 146 -5.52 0.64 7.79
CA THR A 146 -6.47 1.76 7.67
C THR A 146 -5.71 3.02 7.30
N PHE A 147 -6.16 3.66 6.23
CA PHE A 147 -5.60 4.88 5.67
C PHE A 147 -6.61 6.01 5.83
N GLU A 148 -6.17 7.16 6.33
CA GLU A 148 -7.04 8.35 6.43
C GLU A 148 -7.02 9.19 5.13
N GLN A 149 -5.97 9.04 4.30
CA GLN A 149 -5.80 9.76 3.03
C GLN A 149 -5.88 8.83 1.83
N HIS A 150 -6.52 9.34 0.78
CA HIS A 150 -6.55 8.72 -0.54
C HIS A 150 -6.70 9.80 -1.63
N SER A 151 -6.48 9.40 -2.87
CA SER A 151 -6.81 10.19 -4.04
C SER A 151 -7.32 9.28 -5.15
N ALA A 152 -8.34 9.73 -5.86
CA ALA A 152 -8.78 9.09 -7.10
C ALA A 152 -7.76 9.43 -8.21
N LEU A 153 -7.07 8.41 -8.73
CA LEU A 153 -6.03 8.57 -9.75
C LEU A 153 -6.34 7.70 -10.95
N THR A 154 -6.22 8.27 -12.15
CA THR A 154 -6.46 7.57 -13.41
C THR A 154 -5.14 7.00 -13.93
N ILE A 155 -5.12 5.70 -14.24
CA ILE A 155 -4.01 5.05 -14.92
C ILE A 155 -4.04 5.47 -16.40
N PRO A 156 -2.98 6.09 -16.94
CA PRO A 156 -2.92 6.45 -18.36
C PRO A 156 -2.89 5.20 -19.24
N LYS A 157 -3.69 5.18 -20.31
CA LYS A 157 -3.76 4.03 -21.21
C LYS A 157 -2.42 3.61 -21.80
N GLU A 158 -1.50 4.56 -21.97
CA GLU A 158 -0.20 4.35 -22.61
C GLU A 158 0.70 3.39 -21.80
N ILE A 159 0.40 3.17 -20.51
CA ILE A 159 1.20 2.28 -19.67
C ILE A 159 0.72 0.82 -19.72
N PHE A 160 -0.45 0.55 -20.30
CA PHE A 160 -0.94 -0.80 -20.57
C PHE A 160 -0.27 -1.33 -21.84
N VAL A 161 0.87 -1.99 -21.67
CA VAL A 161 1.70 -2.49 -22.77
C VAL A 161 1.45 -3.99 -22.99
N GLY A 162 0.98 -4.35 -24.18
CA GLY A 162 0.70 -5.75 -24.52
C GLY A 162 -0.62 -6.27 -23.94
N SER A 163 -0.97 -7.52 -24.25
CA SER A 163 -2.27 -8.10 -23.90
C SER A 163 -2.46 -8.43 -22.42
N PHE A 164 -1.36 -8.51 -21.66
CA PHE A 164 -1.36 -8.67 -20.21
C PHE A 164 -0.08 -8.04 -19.63
N GLY A 165 -0.11 -7.67 -18.36
CA GLY A 165 1.07 -7.10 -17.73
C GLY A 165 0.87 -6.73 -16.27
N ILE A 166 1.80 -5.90 -15.79
CA ILE A 166 1.89 -5.48 -14.40
C ILE A 166 2.12 -3.97 -14.36
N ILE A 167 1.35 -3.30 -13.51
CA ILE A 167 1.50 -1.89 -13.14
C ILE A 167 1.66 -1.82 -11.62
N SER A 168 2.58 -1.01 -11.13
CA SER A 168 2.73 -0.77 -9.70
C SER A 168 2.31 0.66 -9.37
N PHE A 169 1.42 0.83 -8.38
CA PHE A 169 1.27 2.11 -7.70
C PHE A 169 2.39 2.25 -6.68
N VAL A 170 3.16 3.34 -6.76
CA VAL A 170 4.35 3.56 -5.93
C VAL A 170 4.31 4.94 -5.29
N VAL A 171 4.66 4.97 -4.01
CA VAL A 171 4.82 6.18 -3.21
C VAL A 171 6.27 6.23 -2.75
N VAL A 172 7.00 7.28 -3.08
CA VAL A 172 8.44 7.40 -2.78
C VAL A 172 8.77 8.70 -2.06
N ASN A 173 9.69 8.59 -1.11
CA ASN A 173 10.33 9.73 -0.48
C ASN A 173 11.55 10.17 -1.30
N ILE A 174 11.49 11.36 -1.89
CA ILE A 174 12.54 11.91 -2.74
C ILE A 174 13.51 12.74 -1.90
N ALA A 175 14.79 12.44 -2.03
CA ALA A 175 15.88 13.23 -1.48
C ALA A 175 16.74 13.81 -2.60
N ARG A 176 17.48 14.86 -2.28
CA ARG A 176 18.47 15.48 -3.16
C ARG A 176 19.86 15.42 -2.52
N ASN A 177 20.85 15.04 -3.32
CA ASN A 177 22.25 15.14 -2.95
C ASN A 177 22.77 16.56 -3.30
N PRO A 178 23.12 17.41 -2.31
CA PRO A 178 23.52 18.78 -2.58
C PRO A 178 24.88 18.88 -3.29
N GLN A 179 25.71 17.83 -3.27
CA GLN A 179 27.03 17.83 -3.93
C GLN A 179 26.92 17.54 -5.42
N THR A 180 26.09 16.59 -5.81
CA THR A 180 25.90 16.20 -7.22
C THR A 180 24.69 16.87 -7.87
N ASN A 181 23.81 17.46 -7.06
CA ASN A 181 22.51 17.98 -7.47
C ASN A 181 21.57 16.92 -8.08
N LEU A 182 21.78 15.64 -7.74
CA LEU A 182 20.96 14.52 -8.19
C LEU A 182 19.90 14.14 -7.15
N PHE A 183 18.76 13.67 -7.64
CA PHE A 183 17.66 13.13 -6.84
C PHE A 183 17.77 11.63 -6.70
N PHE A 184 17.24 11.07 -5.63
CA PHE A 184 17.18 9.63 -5.42
C PHE A 184 16.10 9.26 -4.41
N VAL A 185 15.70 7.99 -4.40
CA VAL A 185 14.68 7.45 -3.49
C VAL A 185 15.29 7.08 -2.14
N ARG A 186 14.67 7.54 -1.04
CA ARG A 186 15.09 7.24 0.34
C ARG A 186 14.21 6.24 1.08
N GLY A 187 12.96 6.13 0.67
CA GLY A 187 11.98 5.21 1.21
C GLY A 187 10.85 5.05 0.21
N LEU A 188 10.20 3.89 0.20
CA LEU A 188 9.15 3.60 -0.76
C LEU A 188 8.11 2.65 -0.18
N GLY A 189 6.88 2.76 -0.70
CA GLY A 189 5.83 1.78 -0.58
C GLY A 189 5.24 1.51 -1.96
N PHE A 190 4.86 0.25 -2.25
CA PHE A 190 4.25 -0.08 -3.53
C PHE A 190 3.19 -1.17 -3.42
N ARG A 191 2.27 -1.16 -4.39
CA ARG A 191 1.35 -2.26 -4.68
C ARG A 191 1.33 -2.57 -6.16
N THR A 192 1.42 -3.85 -6.44
CA THR A 192 1.36 -4.43 -7.78
C THR A 192 -0.09 -4.66 -8.16
N ILE A 193 -0.45 -4.27 -9.38
CA ILE A 193 -1.74 -4.46 -10.03
C ILE A 193 -1.46 -5.22 -11.32
N GLN A 194 -2.06 -6.38 -11.46
CA GLN A 194 -2.00 -7.15 -12.70
C GLN A 194 -3.14 -6.76 -13.62
N TYR A 195 -2.94 -6.92 -14.93
CA TYR A 195 -3.99 -6.67 -15.91
C TYR A 195 -3.95 -7.63 -17.08
N ASP A 196 -5.11 -7.81 -17.70
CA ASP A 196 -5.31 -8.44 -19.01
C ASP A 196 -6.35 -7.66 -19.83
N PHE A 197 -6.13 -7.56 -21.14
CA PHE A 197 -7.14 -7.03 -22.06
C PHE A 197 -8.21 -8.08 -22.31
N ILE A 198 -9.47 -7.73 -22.09
CA ILE A 198 -10.62 -8.57 -22.44
C ILE A 198 -10.92 -8.42 -23.93
N ASP A 199 -10.85 -7.19 -24.43
CA ASP A 199 -10.99 -6.80 -25.83
C ASP A 199 -10.14 -5.55 -26.10
N GLU A 200 -10.37 -4.85 -27.23
CA GLU A 200 -9.56 -3.69 -27.64
C GLU A 200 -9.75 -2.44 -26.76
N GLU A 201 -10.89 -2.33 -26.07
CA GLU A 201 -11.29 -1.15 -25.30
C GLU A 201 -11.42 -1.44 -23.80
N THR A 202 -11.43 -2.72 -23.41
CA THR A 202 -11.68 -3.15 -22.03
C THR A 202 -10.48 -3.85 -21.42
N VAL A 203 -10.06 -3.37 -20.25
CA VAL A 203 -9.02 -3.99 -19.43
C VAL A 203 -9.61 -4.50 -18.11
N ARG A 204 -9.16 -5.67 -17.67
CA ARG A 204 -9.44 -6.18 -16.33
C ARG A 204 -8.22 -6.02 -15.44
N LEU A 205 -8.44 -5.61 -14.20
CA LEU A 205 -7.42 -5.48 -13.15
C LEU A 205 -7.64 -6.51 -12.06
N TYR A 206 -6.53 -7.05 -11.52
CA TYR A 206 -6.55 -8.05 -10.45
C TYR A 206 -5.25 -8.05 -9.63
N LYS A 207 -5.24 -8.83 -8.54
CA LYS A 207 -4.11 -8.99 -7.59
C LYS A 207 -3.03 -9.92 -8.14
#